data_AF-A0A2E6YS65-F1
#
_entry.id   AF-A0A2E6YS65-F1
#
_cell.length_a   1.000
_cell.length_b   1.000
_cell.length_c   1.000
_cell.angle_alpha   90.00
_cell.angle_beta   90.00
_cell.angle_gamma   90.00
#
_symmetry.space_group_name_H-M   'P 1'
#
loop_
_entity.id
_entity.type
_entity.pdbx_description
1 polymer ?
#
loop_
_entity_poly.entity_id
_entity_poly.type
_entity_poly.pdbx_seq_one_letter_code
_entity_poly.pdbx_strand_id
1 'polypeptide(L)'
;MGKALVIVESPAKAKTINKYLGKDYIVKSSVGHIRDLPTSGSAKPSDPKERAAQAAITRKMAPDEKARYQAKKKREQLVRRMGIDPDNGWKARYEILPGKEKVVSELKKLAKTSDAIYLATDLDREGEAIAWHLQEAIGGDTSRYHRVVFNEITQKAIQEAFKEPGELDAARVHAQQARRFLDRVVGFEVSPLLWAKVARGLSAGRVQSVAVRLIVEREREIRAFVPEEYWEVHALLKSGDIEPVRFMVTHRGGEKFEPKNEAEAEAAVAAMRDAAFSVTDLESRKTSSKPSAPFITSTLQQAASTRMGFSVKKTMTLAQRLYEAGYITYMRTDSTNLSDEAVSACRDLIKKEFAPEYLPDSPIRYGSREGAQEAHEAIRPSDVRLRSSLLSGMDPDAERLYDLIWRQFVACQMTPARYLSTTLVVTAADCRLTAKGRVIEFDGFTRVQPPAARKGDDAVLPPLAVGDTLTVTEFDPKQHFTKPPARYGEASLVRELEKRGIGRPSTYAAIISTIQDRGYVRLENRRFYAEKMGDIVTERLQDSFSDLLDY
;
A
#
# COMPACT_ATOMS: atom_id res chain seq x y z
N MET A 1 -25.46 -34.45 -20.12
CA MET A 1 -24.20 -33.79 -19.74
C MET A 1 -24.49 -32.98 -18.48
N GLY A 2 -23.82 -33.29 -17.38
CA GLY A 2 -23.96 -32.58 -16.12
C GLY A 2 -23.37 -31.18 -16.23
N LYS A 3 -24.02 -30.19 -15.60
CA LYS A 3 -23.53 -28.81 -15.60
C LYS A 3 -22.17 -28.71 -14.90
N ALA A 4 -21.26 -27.87 -15.40
CA ALA A 4 -20.00 -27.61 -14.74
C ALA A 4 -20.19 -26.76 -13.47
N LEU A 5 -19.47 -27.08 -12.39
CA LEU A 5 -19.48 -26.29 -11.15
C LEU A 5 -18.34 -25.27 -11.21
N VAL A 6 -18.64 -24.00 -10.96
CA VAL A 6 -17.63 -22.92 -10.84
C VAL A 6 -17.61 -22.45 -9.40
N ILE A 7 -16.43 -22.40 -8.78
CA ILE A 7 -16.27 -21.98 -7.39
C ILE A 7 -15.40 -20.71 -7.33
N VAL A 8 -15.93 -19.68 -6.66
CA VAL A 8 -15.26 -18.38 -6.43
C VAL A 8 -15.29 -18.02 -4.95
N GLU A 9 -14.53 -17.01 -4.52
CA GLU A 9 -14.41 -16.69 -3.09
C GLU A 9 -15.62 -15.95 -2.53
N SER A 10 -16.26 -15.07 -3.29
CA SER A 10 -17.28 -14.18 -2.75
C SER A 10 -18.62 -14.27 -3.49
N PRO A 11 -19.75 -14.03 -2.81
CA PRO A 11 -21.06 -14.00 -3.46
C PRO A 11 -21.19 -12.91 -4.52
N ALA A 12 -20.52 -11.77 -4.33
CA ALA A 12 -20.51 -10.67 -5.30
C ALA A 12 -19.82 -11.10 -6.61
N LYS A 13 -18.62 -11.70 -6.51
CA LYS A 13 -17.90 -12.28 -7.65
C LYS A 13 -18.73 -13.35 -8.36
N ALA A 14 -19.40 -14.22 -7.60
CA ALA A 14 -20.29 -15.24 -8.15
C ALA A 14 -21.43 -14.62 -8.98
N LYS A 15 -22.08 -13.58 -8.43
CA LYS A 15 -23.16 -12.86 -9.10
C LYS A 15 -22.69 -12.18 -10.39
N THR A 16 -21.49 -11.61 -10.42
CA THR A 16 -20.93 -10.95 -11.60
C THR A 16 -20.57 -11.97 -12.68
N ILE A 17 -19.82 -13.02 -12.35
CA ILE A 17 -19.40 -14.06 -13.31
C ILE A 17 -20.60 -14.82 -13.89
N ASN A 18 -21.65 -15.05 -13.09
CA ASN A 18 -22.87 -15.70 -13.55
C ASN A 18 -23.64 -14.91 -14.62
N LYS A 19 -23.31 -13.63 -14.85
CA LYS A 19 -23.85 -12.85 -15.98
C LYS A 19 -23.18 -13.20 -17.31
N TYR A 20 -21.95 -13.71 -17.26
CA TYR A 20 -21.11 -13.95 -18.44
C TYR A 20 -21.02 -15.42 -18.82
N LEU A 21 -21.27 -16.32 -17.86
CA LEU A 21 -21.35 -17.76 -18.09
C LEU A 21 -22.78 -18.21 -18.43
N GLY A 22 -22.89 -19.16 -19.36
CA GLY A 22 -24.16 -19.69 -19.85
C GLY A 22 -24.85 -20.67 -18.89
N LYS A 23 -25.97 -21.26 -19.35
CA LYS A 23 -26.82 -22.18 -18.55
C LYS A 23 -26.14 -23.48 -18.14
N ASP A 24 -25.00 -23.80 -18.76
CA ASP A 24 -24.20 -25.01 -18.53
C ASP A 24 -23.31 -24.92 -17.29
N TYR A 25 -23.22 -23.74 -16.66
CA TYR A 25 -22.43 -23.51 -15.46
C TYR A 25 -23.33 -23.30 -14.23
N ILE A 26 -22.88 -23.81 -13.09
CA ILE A 26 -23.42 -23.54 -11.76
C ILE A 26 -22.36 -22.77 -10.99
N VAL A 27 -22.54 -21.47 -10.77
CA VAL A 27 -21.57 -20.64 -10.04
C VAL A 27 -21.91 -20.58 -8.55
N LYS A 28 -20.93 -20.91 -7.69
CA LYS A 28 -21.07 -20.90 -6.23
C LYS A 28 -19.90 -20.22 -5.55
N SER A 29 -20.16 -19.68 -4.35
CA SER A 29 -19.15 -19.03 -3.52
C SER A 29 -18.70 -19.94 -2.39
N SER A 30 -17.39 -19.99 -2.12
CA SER A 30 -16.80 -20.60 -0.93
C SER A 30 -16.90 -19.71 0.32
N VAL A 31 -17.28 -18.43 0.13
CA VAL A 31 -17.33 -17.38 1.15
C VAL A 31 -15.95 -17.23 1.83
N GLY A 32 -14.90 -17.08 1.02
CA GLY A 32 -13.50 -16.99 1.43
C GLY A 32 -12.86 -18.35 1.65
N HIS A 33 -11.90 -18.42 2.58
CA HIS A 33 -11.28 -19.69 2.98
C HIS A 33 -12.31 -20.63 3.60
N ILE A 34 -12.20 -21.91 3.27
CA ILE A 34 -13.01 -22.98 3.86
C ILE A 34 -12.22 -23.83 4.87
N ARG A 35 -10.89 -23.78 4.79
CA ARG A 35 -9.94 -24.51 5.64
C ARG A 35 -8.81 -23.59 6.06
N ASP A 36 -8.30 -23.82 7.25
CA ASP A 36 -7.07 -23.20 7.77
C ASP A 36 -6.47 -24.13 8.83
N LEU A 37 -5.27 -23.77 9.31
CA LEU A 37 -4.68 -24.35 10.50
C LEU A 37 -5.57 -24.08 11.73
N PRO A 38 -5.50 -24.92 12.78
CA PRO A 38 -6.39 -24.84 13.94
C PRO A 38 -6.33 -23.46 14.59
N THR A 39 -7.49 -22.98 15.03
CA THR A 39 -7.62 -21.72 15.79
C THR A 39 -8.07 -22.02 17.23
N SER A 40 -7.89 -21.10 18.17
CA SER A 40 -8.16 -21.35 19.60
C SER A 40 -9.59 -21.86 19.90
N GLY A 41 -10.58 -21.53 19.05
CA GLY A 41 -11.97 -21.99 19.18
C GLY A 41 -12.26 -23.40 18.64
N SER A 42 -11.30 -24.07 18.00
CA SER A 42 -11.48 -25.40 17.38
C SER A 42 -11.16 -26.59 18.32
N ALA A 43 -10.57 -26.32 19.48
CA ALA A 43 -10.13 -27.38 20.38
C ALA A 43 -11.30 -28.01 21.15
N LYS A 44 -11.56 -29.31 20.92
CA LYS A 44 -12.46 -30.08 21.78
C LYS A 44 -11.93 -30.08 23.24
N PRO A 45 -12.78 -29.88 24.26
CA PRO A 45 -12.37 -30.00 25.65
C PRO A 45 -11.84 -31.43 25.89
N SER A 46 -10.69 -31.54 26.54
CA SER A 46 -10.09 -32.85 26.81
C SER A 46 -10.89 -33.62 27.87
N ASP A 47 -11.01 -34.93 27.71
CA ASP A 47 -11.70 -35.82 28.63
C ASP A 47 -11.09 -35.78 30.06
N PRO A 48 -11.89 -35.48 31.10
CA PRO A 48 -11.46 -35.56 32.50
C PRO A 48 -10.82 -36.91 32.89
N LYS A 49 -11.29 -38.03 32.32
CA LYS A 49 -10.74 -39.36 32.59
C LYS A 49 -9.33 -39.52 32.01
N GLU A 50 -9.09 -39.03 30.81
CA GLU A 50 -7.73 -39.01 30.21
C GLU A 50 -6.77 -38.14 31.01
N ARG A 51 -7.23 -36.99 31.52
CA ARG A 51 -6.41 -36.13 32.39
C ARG A 51 -6.04 -36.82 33.70
N ALA A 52 -7.00 -37.50 34.33
CA ALA A 52 -6.77 -38.22 35.59
C ALA A 52 -5.79 -39.39 35.41
N ALA A 53 -5.95 -40.16 34.33
CA ALA A 53 -5.04 -41.26 33.98
C ALA A 53 -3.61 -40.75 33.72
N GLN A 54 -3.46 -39.64 32.98
CA GLN A 54 -2.16 -39.03 32.73
C GLN A 54 -1.51 -38.47 34.01
N ALA A 55 -2.29 -37.88 34.91
CA ALA A 55 -1.78 -37.40 36.20
C ALA A 55 -1.28 -38.55 37.09
N ALA A 56 -1.95 -39.71 37.06
CA ALA A 56 -1.53 -40.91 37.78
C ALA A 56 -0.21 -41.50 37.25
N ILE A 57 -0.02 -41.52 35.93
CA ILE A 57 1.24 -41.96 35.28
C ILE A 57 2.39 -41.02 35.68
N THR A 58 2.17 -39.71 35.60
CA THR A 58 3.21 -38.70 35.87
C THR A 58 3.62 -38.63 37.35
N ARG A 59 2.78 -39.13 38.28
CA ARG A 59 3.10 -39.20 39.71
C ARG A 59 4.09 -40.31 40.07
N LYS A 60 4.22 -41.34 39.24
CA LYS A 60 5.07 -42.52 39.49
C LYS A 60 6.46 -42.43 38.86
N MET A 61 6.72 -41.39 38.05
CA MET A 61 7.98 -41.19 37.35
C MET A 61 9.06 -40.59 38.26
N ALA A 62 10.32 -40.97 38.02
CA ALA A 62 11.47 -40.32 38.64
C ALA A 62 11.56 -38.84 38.21
N PRO A 63 12.22 -37.95 38.98
CA PRO A 63 12.22 -36.51 38.71
C PRO A 63 12.72 -36.12 37.31
N ASP A 64 13.77 -36.77 36.83
CA ASP A 64 14.38 -36.55 35.51
C ASP A 64 13.51 -37.10 34.37
N GLU A 65 12.95 -38.30 34.56
CA GLU A 65 11.99 -38.91 33.64
C GLU A 65 10.73 -38.04 33.49
N LYS A 66 10.23 -37.53 34.63
CA LYS A 66 9.09 -36.61 34.68
C LYS A 66 9.37 -35.32 33.93
N ALA A 67 10.57 -34.74 34.07
CA ALA A 67 10.96 -33.53 33.35
C ALA A 67 11.00 -33.76 31.82
N ARG A 68 11.60 -34.87 31.38
CA ARG A 68 11.64 -35.25 29.94
C ARG A 68 10.24 -35.50 29.39
N TYR A 69 9.40 -36.23 30.13
CA TYR A 69 8.02 -36.50 29.75
C TYR A 69 7.19 -35.20 29.64
N GLN A 70 7.33 -34.28 30.59
CA GLN A 70 6.65 -32.98 30.55
C GLN A 70 7.12 -32.12 29.37
N ALA A 71 8.42 -32.09 29.08
CA ALA A 71 8.96 -31.37 27.93
C ALA A 71 8.41 -31.93 26.60
N LYS A 72 8.40 -33.27 26.45
CA LYS A 72 7.82 -33.94 25.28
C LYS A 72 6.33 -33.62 25.13
N LYS A 73 5.54 -33.78 26.19
CA LYS A 73 4.10 -33.44 26.20
C LYS A 73 3.86 -31.97 25.84
N LYS A 74 4.68 -31.05 26.35
CA LYS A 74 4.57 -29.62 26.03
C LYS A 74 4.86 -29.37 24.54
N ARG A 75 5.85 -30.04 23.96
CA ARG A 75 6.15 -29.97 22.51
C ARG A 75 5.00 -30.53 21.69
N GLU A 76 4.49 -31.71 22.02
CA GLU A 76 3.34 -32.33 21.34
C GLU A 76 2.09 -31.43 21.40
N GLN A 77 1.80 -30.83 22.55
CA GLN A 77 0.69 -29.88 22.70
C GLN A 77 0.91 -28.61 21.90
N LEU A 78 2.15 -28.12 21.80
CA LEU A 78 2.50 -26.98 20.96
C LEU A 78 2.25 -27.30 19.49
N VAL A 79 2.80 -28.40 18.97
CA VAL A 79 2.55 -28.90 17.60
C VAL A 79 1.05 -29.04 17.33
N ARG A 80 0.30 -29.63 18.26
CA ARG A 80 -1.15 -29.80 18.13
C ARG A 80 -1.91 -28.47 18.02
N ARG A 81 -1.46 -27.43 18.73
CA ARG A 81 -2.06 -26.08 18.71
C ARG A 81 -1.60 -25.27 17.49
N MET A 82 -0.33 -25.39 17.11
CA MET A 82 0.19 -24.79 15.88
C MET A 82 -0.53 -25.35 14.66
N GLY A 83 -0.83 -26.65 14.68
CA GLY A 83 -1.38 -27.39 13.54
C GLY A 83 -0.34 -27.75 12.50
N ILE A 84 0.94 -27.51 12.80
CA ILE A 84 2.08 -27.87 11.95
C ILE A 84 3.11 -28.57 12.84
N ASP A 85 3.81 -29.54 12.25
CA ASP A 85 4.84 -30.32 12.92
C ASP A 85 6.22 -30.04 12.31
N PRO A 86 6.97 -29.05 12.84
CA PRO A 86 8.32 -28.74 12.39
C PRO A 86 9.30 -29.93 12.54
N ASP A 87 9.01 -30.87 13.44
CA ASP A 87 9.90 -31.98 13.77
C ASP A 87 9.65 -33.20 12.86
N ASN A 88 8.60 -33.18 12.04
CA ASN A 88 8.17 -34.31 11.22
C ASN A 88 7.78 -33.88 9.79
N GLY A 89 8.69 -33.19 9.12
CA GLY A 89 8.53 -32.81 7.71
C GLY A 89 7.40 -31.80 7.48
N TRP A 90 7.13 -30.91 8.44
CA TRP A 90 6.14 -29.82 8.33
C TRP A 90 4.70 -30.29 8.08
N LYS A 91 4.37 -31.52 8.49
CA LYS A 91 3.01 -32.07 8.35
C LYS A 91 1.99 -31.10 8.96
N ALA A 92 1.00 -30.73 8.16
CA ALA A 92 -0.03 -29.77 8.54
C ALA A 92 -1.37 -30.45 8.80
N ARG A 93 -2.06 -30.03 9.87
CA ARG A 93 -3.44 -30.38 10.18
C ARG A 93 -4.34 -29.20 9.83
N TYR A 94 -4.91 -29.24 8.64
CA TYR A 94 -5.94 -28.27 8.23
C TYR A 94 -7.32 -28.75 8.65
N GLU A 95 -8.11 -27.83 9.20
CA GLU A 95 -9.48 -28.08 9.67
C GLU A 95 -10.46 -27.23 8.85
N ILE A 96 -11.69 -27.73 8.67
CA ILE A 96 -12.77 -26.89 8.14
C ILE A 96 -12.99 -25.74 9.14
N LEU A 97 -13.04 -24.51 8.64
CA LEU A 97 -13.27 -23.35 9.49
C LEU A 97 -14.68 -23.41 10.10
N PRO A 98 -14.85 -23.06 11.39
CA PRO A 98 -16.16 -23.02 12.03
C PRO A 98 -17.16 -22.18 11.24
N GLY A 99 -18.34 -22.73 10.95
CA GLY A 99 -19.39 -22.10 10.17
C GLY A 99 -19.28 -22.33 8.65
N LYS A 100 -18.23 -22.99 8.16
CA LYS A 100 -18.07 -23.37 6.73
C LYS A 100 -18.54 -24.78 6.41
N GLU A 101 -18.99 -25.55 7.39
CA GLU A 101 -19.40 -26.95 7.22
C GLU A 101 -20.55 -27.09 6.24
N LYS A 102 -21.55 -26.19 6.31
CA LYS A 102 -22.67 -26.15 5.38
C LYS A 102 -22.22 -25.82 3.96
N VAL A 103 -21.31 -24.86 3.79
CA VAL A 103 -20.76 -24.47 2.49
C VAL A 103 -20.02 -25.66 1.85
N VAL A 104 -19.13 -26.32 2.61
CA VAL A 104 -18.40 -27.50 2.12
C VAL A 104 -19.37 -28.63 1.76
N SER A 105 -20.41 -28.86 2.56
CA SER A 105 -21.42 -29.89 2.29
C SER A 105 -22.21 -29.61 1.01
N GLU A 106 -22.58 -28.35 0.77
CA GLU A 106 -23.25 -27.91 -0.46
C GLU A 106 -22.34 -28.09 -1.68
N LEU A 107 -21.08 -27.64 -1.60
CA LEU A 107 -20.11 -27.79 -2.69
C LEU A 107 -19.86 -29.26 -3.03
N LYS A 108 -19.72 -30.13 -2.01
CA LYS A 108 -19.62 -31.59 -2.22
C LYS A 108 -20.84 -32.17 -2.93
N LYS A 109 -22.05 -31.72 -2.58
CA LYS A 109 -23.29 -32.20 -3.20
C LYS A 109 -23.32 -31.83 -4.69
N LEU A 110 -22.98 -30.59 -5.02
CA LEU A 110 -22.94 -30.11 -6.41
C LEU A 110 -21.83 -30.78 -7.22
N ALA A 111 -20.65 -30.92 -6.62
CA ALA A 111 -19.51 -31.59 -7.24
C ALA A 111 -19.80 -33.05 -7.62
N LYS A 112 -20.69 -33.76 -6.92
CA LYS A 112 -21.10 -35.12 -7.30
C LYS A 112 -21.87 -35.19 -8.62
N THR A 113 -22.57 -34.12 -9.00
CA THR A 113 -23.45 -34.08 -10.18
C THR A 113 -22.89 -33.29 -11.36
N SER A 114 -21.70 -32.71 -11.20
CA SER A 114 -21.06 -31.88 -12.22
C SER A 114 -20.03 -32.65 -13.02
N ASP A 115 -19.95 -32.46 -14.33
CA ASP A 115 -18.95 -33.17 -15.15
C ASP A 115 -17.54 -32.62 -14.89
N ALA A 116 -17.42 -31.30 -14.68
CA ALA A 116 -16.18 -30.59 -14.39
C ALA A 116 -16.34 -29.58 -13.24
N ILE A 117 -15.23 -29.25 -12.57
CA ILE A 117 -15.14 -28.29 -11.46
C ILE A 117 -14.09 -27.23 -11.79
N TYR A 118 -14.53 -25.98 -11.96
CA TYR A 118 -13.67 -24.83 -12.23
C TYR A 118 -13.40 -24.04 -10.95
N LEU A 119 -12.13 -23.94 -10.58
CA LEU A 119 -11.62 -23.15 -9.46
C LEU A 119 -11.24 -21.75 -9.97
N ALA A 120 -12.16 -20.81 -9.80
CA ALA A 120 -12.07 -19.45 -10.31
C ALA A 120 -11.71 -18.43 -9.20
N THR A 121 -10.77 -18.83 -8.35
CA THR A 121 -10.20 -17.97 -7.31
C THR A 121 -9.26 -16.92 -7.91
N ASP A 122 -9.01 -15.86 -7.15
CA ASP A 122 -8.13 -14.75 -7.47
C ASP A 122 -6.75 -15.25 -7.92
N LEU A 123 -6.08 -14.43 -8.73
CA LEU A 123 -4.86 -14.85 -9.40
C LEU A 123 -3.63 -14.91 -8.51
N ASP A 124 -3.69 -14.50 -7.24
CA ASP A 124 -2.55 -14.48 -6.31
C ASP A 124 -2.30 -15.85 -5.63
N ARG A 125 -1.23 -15.94 -4.84
CA ARG A 125 -0.88 -17.18 -4.12
C ARG A 125 -1.92 -17.55 -3.04
N GLU A 126 -2.65 -16.58 -2.49
CA GLU A 126 -3.73 -16.86 -1.54
C GLU A 126 -4.92 -17.50 -2.26
N GLY A 127 -5.30 -16.97 -3.43
CA GLY A 127 -6.31 -17.57 -4.31
C GLY A 127 -5.95 -18.99 -4.73
N GLU A 128 -4.67 -19.25 -5.03
CA GLU A 128 -4.17 -20.59 -5.34
C GLU A 128 -4.30 -21.56 -4.15
N ALA A 129 -3.96 -21.11 -2.94
CA ALA A 129 -4.14 -21.91 -1.73
C ALA A 129 -5.61 -22.17 -1.39
N ILE A 130 -6.51 -21.20 -1.66
CA ILE A 130 -7.96 -21.40 -1.52
C ILE A 130 -8.45 -22.48 -2.50
N ALA A 131 -8.01 -22.42 -3.77
CA ALA A 131 -8.33 -23.41 -4.79
C ALA A 131 -7.86 -24.81 -4.36
N TRP A 132 -6.62 -24.92 -3.87
CA TRP A 132 -6.10 -26.18 -3.33
C TRP A 132 -6.92 -26.70 -2.15
N HIS A 133 -7.25 -25.83 -1.18
CA HIS A 133 -8.09 -26.20 -0.05
C HIS A 133 -9.50 -26.66 -0.47
N LEU A 134 -10.07 -26.06 -1.52
CA LEU A 134 -11.34 -26.48 -2.11
C LEU A 134 -11.25 -27.88 -2.71
N GLN A 135 -10.25 -28.14 -3.54
CA GLN A 135 -10.01 -29.46 -4.11
C GLN A 135 -9.86 -30.52 -3.01
N GLU A 136 -9.01 -30.27 -2.03
CA GLU A 136 -8.76 -31.20 -0.93
C GLU A 136 -9.98 -31.41 -0.02
N ALA A 137 -10.79 -30.36 0.19
CA ALA A 137 -11.99 -30.47 1.02
C ALA A 137 -13.10 -31.23 0.32
N ILE A 138 -13.32 -30.96 -0.98
CA ILE A 138 -14.37 -31.57 -1.80
C ILE A 138 -14.02 -33.03 -2.11
N GLY A 139 -12.76 -33.30 -2.50
CA GLY A 139 -12.23 -34.61 -2.84
C GLY A 139 -12.69 -35.11 -4.22
N GLY A 140 -12.49 -36.40 -4.48
CA GLY A 140 -12.78 -37.02 -5.78
C GLY A 140 -11.58 -36.99 -6.73
N ASP A 141 -11.83 -37.28 -8.01
CA ASP A 141 -10.78 -37.32 -9.03
C ASP A 141 -10.25 -35.90 -9.34
N THR A 142 -8.93 -35.74 -9.28
CA THR A 142 -8.23 -34.47 -9.53
C THR A 142 -8.32 -34.04 -10.99
N SER A 143 -8.48 -34.99 -11.93
CA SER A 143 -8.64 -34.71 -13.38
C SER A 143 -9.87 -33.85 -13.72
N ARG A 144 -10.83 -33.77 -12.78
CA ARG A 144 -12.07 -33.00 -12.93
C ARG A 144 -11.93 -31.53 -12.54
N TYR A 145 -10.79 -31.15 -11.94
CA TYR A 145 -10.55 -29.81 -11.46
C TYR A 145 -9.74 -29.00 -12.47
N HIS A 146 -10.21 -27.78 -12.73
CA HIS A 146 -9.64 -26.86 -13.70
C HIS A 146 -9.42 -25.51 -13.04
N ARG A 147 -8.23 -24.93 -13.18
CA ARG A 147 -7.87 -23.64 -12.59
C ARG A 147 -8.11 -22.51 -13.59
N VAL A 148 -8.93 -21.52 -13.20
CA VAL A 148 -9.30 -20.38 -14.05
C VAL A 148 -8.83 -19.07 -13.45
N VAL A 149 -7.97 -18.35 -14.18
CA VAL A 149 -7.34 -17.11 -13.71
C VAL A 149 -7.72 -15.95 -14.63
N PHE A 150 -8.04 -14.80 -14.04
CA PHE A 150 -8.36 -13.57 -14.78
C PHE A 150 -8.00 -12.34 -13.95
N ASN A 151 -7.64 -11.26 -14.65
CA ASN A 151 -7.18 -10.00 -14.04
C ASN A 151 -8.31 -8.99 -13.83
N GLU A 152 -9.42 -9.16 -14.53
CA GLU A 152 -10.63 -8.35 -14.46
C GLU A 152 -11.86 -9.24 -14.72
N ILE A 153 -13.03 -8.78 -14.31
CA ILE A 153 -14.29 -9.53 -14.44
C ILE A 153 -15.15 -8.90 -15.54
N THR A 154 -14.67 -9.03 -16.78
CA THR A 154 -15.38 -8.62 -18.00
C THR A 154 -15.89 -9.84 -18.76
N GLN A 155 -16.90 -9.67 -19.63
CA GLN A 155 -17.41 -10.79 -20.43
C GLN A 155 -16.30 -11.45 -21.25
N LYS A 156 -15.46 -10.64 -21.90
CA LYS A 156 -14.33 -11.11 -22.71
C LYS A 156 -13.31 -11.89 -21.87
N ALA A 157 -12.81 -11.29 -20.79
CA ALA A 157 -11.79 -11.92 -19.94
C ALA A 157 -12.29 -13.24 -19.33
N ILE A 158 -13.55 -13.30 -18.89
CA ILE A 158 -14.14 -14.53 -18.37
C ILE A 158 -14.30 -15.58 -19.47
N GLN A 159 -14.79 -15.21 -20.65
CA GLN A 159 -14.92 -16.19 -21.75
C GLN A 159 -13.55 -16.72 -22.20
N GLU A 160 -12.52 -15.88 -22.26
CA GLU A 160 -11.15 -16.28 -22.60
C GLU A 160 -10.56 -17.21 -21.54
N ALA A 161 -10.69 -16.87 -20.26
CA ALA A 161 -10.15 -17.67 -19.17
C ALA A 161 -10.76 -19.08 -19.06
N PHE A 162 -11.99 -19.27 -19.57
CA PHE A 162 -12.67 -20.57 -19.58
C PHE A 162 -12.43 -21.38 -20.86
N LYS A 163 -11.82 -20.81 -21.91
CA LYS A 163 -11.48 -21.55 -23.15
C LYS A 163 -10.33 -22.53 -22.92
N GLU A 164 -9.30 -22.08 -22.22
CA GLU A 164 -8.10 -22.85 -21.92
C GLU A 164 -7.80 -22.76 -20.42
N PRO A 165 -8.54 -23.52 -19.58
CA PRO A 165 -8.26 -23.53 -18.16
C PRO A 165 -6.91 -24.19 -17.88
N GLY A 166 -6.19 -23.66 -16.89
CA GLY A 166 -4.95 -24.25 -16.40
C GLY A 166 -5.18 -25.34 -15.35
N GLU A 167 -4.08 -25.74 -14.73
CA GLU A 167 -4.06 -26.61 -13.55
C GLU A 167 -3.66 -25.83 -12.30
N LEU A 168 -3.86 -26.44 -11.13
CA LEU A 168 -3.40 -25.90 -9.85
C LEU A 168 -1.87 -25.84 -9.83
N ASP A 169 -1.32 -24.68 -9.48
CA ASP A 169 0.12 -24.49 -9.34
C ASP A 169 0.59 -24.87 -7.93
N ALA A 170 1.13 -26.09 -7.82
CA ALA A 170 1.65 -26.61 -6.55
C ALA A 170 2.77 -25.74 -5.95
N ALA A 171 3.63 -25.12 -6.76
CA ALA A 171 4.71 -24.27 -6.25
C ALA A 171 4.16 -23.00 -5.59
N ARG A 172 3.11 -22.41 -6.16
CA ARG A 172 2.42 -21.25 -5.57
C ARG A 172 1.68 -21.60 -4.29
N VAL A 173 1.03 -22.77 -4.25
CA VAL A 173 0.43 -23.32 -3.02
C VAL A 173 1.50 -23.50 -1.94
N HIS A 174 2.60 -24.17 -2.24
CA HIS A 174 3.70 -24.38 -1.28
C HIS A 174 4.31 -23.07 -0.80
N ALA A 175 4.46 -22.07 -1.68
CA ALA A 175 4.94 -20.74 -1.28
C ALA A 175 3.98 -20.04 -0.29
N GLN A 176 2.66 -20.19 -0.49
CA GLN A 176 1.67 -19.69 0.47
C GLN A 176 1.73 -20.45 1.80
N GLN A 177 1.82 -21.78 1.76
CA GLN A 177 1.89 -22.61 2.96
C GLN A 177 3.17 -22.36 3.76
N ALA A 178 4.32 -22.24 3.10
CA ALA A 178 5.59 -21.90 3.73
C ALA A 178 5.49 -20.57 4.49
N ARG A 179 4.90 -19.54 3.87
CA ARG A 179 4.61 -18.26 4.53
C ARG A 179 3.69 -18.47 5.75
N ARG A 180 2.59 -19.22 5.58
CA ARG A 180 1.62 -19.50 6.65
C ARG A 180 2.27 -20.22 7.83
N PHE A 181 3.17 -21.16 7.57
CA PHE A 181 3.88 -21.94 8.58
C PHE A 181 4.92 -21.11 9.30
N LEU A 182 5.70 -20.30 8.58
CA LEU A 182 6.66 -19.38 9.15
C LEU A 182 5.98 -18.39 10.12
N ASP A 183 4.88 -17.78 9.69
CA ASP A 183 4.11 -16.87 10.53
C ASP A 183 3.51 -17.60 11.76
N ARG A 184 3.14 -18.88 11.60
CA ARG A 184 2.63 -19.74 12.69
C ARG A 184 3.71 -20.07 13.72
N VAL A 185 4.91 -20.43 13.28
CA VAL A 185 6.06 -20.72 14.18
C VAL A 185 6.40 -19.49 14.99
N VAL A 186 6.63 -18.34 14.35
CA VAL A 186 6.96 -17.09 15.07
C VAL A 186 5.86 -16.73 16.06
N GLY A 187 4.60 -16.81 15.65
CA GLY A 187 3.47 -16.51 16.54
C GLY A 187 3.40 -17.41 17.77
N PHE A 188 3.60 -18.72 17.62
CA PHE A 188 3.42 -19.70 18.71
C PHE A 188 4.66 -19.95 19.56
N GLU A 189 5.86 -19.72 19.02
CA GLU A 189 7.12 -19.88 19.76
C GLU A 189 7.52 -18.57 20.48
N VAL A 190 7.36 -17.41 19.82
CA VAL A 190 7.83 -16.13 20.37
C VAL A 190 6.78 -15.48 21.30
N SER A 191 5.48 -15.58 21.01
CA SER A 191 4.46 -14.92 21.86
C SER A 191 4.44 -15.44 23.30
N PRO A 192 4.57 -16.75 23.60
CA PRO A 192 4.67 -17.23 24.98
C PRO A 192 5.89 -16.68 25.73
N LEU A 193 6.98 -16.41 25.04
CA LEU A 193 8.15 -15.76 25.63
C LEU A 193 7.83 -14.31 26.01
N LEU A 194 7.15 -13.56 25.11
CA LEU A 194 6.67 -12.21 25.42
C LEU A 194 5.70 -12.21 26.62
N TRP A 195 4.84 -13.22 26.75
CA TRP A 195 3.95 -13.36 27.92
C TRP A 195 4.71 -13.58 29.22
N ALA A 196 5.79 -14.36 29.17
CA ALA A 196 6.60 -14.67 30.33
C ALA A 196 7.52 -13.50 30.75
N LYS A 197 7.95 -12.67 29.79
CA LYS A 197 8.98 -11.63 30.01
C LYS A 197 8.46 -10.19 30.01
N VAL A 198 7.32 -9.93 29.38
CA VAL A 198 6.78 -8.57 29.20
C VAL A 198 5.36 -8.48 29.76
N ALA A 199 4.37 -9.04 29.07
CA ALA A 199 2.97 -9.03 29.51
C ALA A 199 2.14 -10.11 28.82
N ARG A 200 1.18 -10.69 29.54
CA ARG A 200 0.23 -11.65 28.97
C ARG A 200 -0.63 -10.98 27.88
N GLY A 201 -0.96 -11.72 26.83
CA GLY A 201 -1.81 -11.24 25.73
C GLY A 201 -1.04 -10.56 24.59
N LEU A 202 0.25 -10.28 24.75
CA LEU A 202 1.11 -9.77 23.67
C LEU A 202 1.27 -10.80 22.55
N SER A 203 1.62 -10.35 21.36
CA SER A 203 1.79 -11.29 20.25
C SER A 203 2.87 -10.82 19.28
N ALA A 204 3.82 -11.71 19.05
CA ALA A 204 4.84 -11.51 18.04
C ALA A 204 4.24 -11.80 16.65
N GLY A 205 4.77 -11.11 15.64
CA GLY A 205 4.46 -11.40 14.25
C GLY A 205 5.67 -11.03 13.42
N ARG A 206 6.12 -11.95 12.57
CA ARG A 206 7.37 -11.81 11.83
C ARG A 206 7.48 -10.45 11.12
N VAL A 207 6.45 -10.07 10.35
CA VAL A 207 6.44 -8.80 9.61
C VAL A 207 5.91 -7.63 10.45
N GLN A 208 4.96 -7.91 11.35
CA GLN A 208 4.38 -6.89 12.21
C GLN A 208 5.41 -6.29 13.17
N SER A 209 6.27 -7.11 13.76
CA SER A 209 7.34 -6.66 14.66
C SER A 209 8.33 -5.74 13.94
N VAL A 210 8.68 -6.05 12.68
CA VAL A 210 9.54 -5.17 11.85
C VAL A 210 8.85 -3.84 11.53
N ALA A 211 7.53 -3.86 11.26
CA ALA A 211 6.77 -2.63 11.04
C ALA A 211 6.66 -1.76 12.31
N VAL A 212 6.50 -2.37 13.49
CA VAL A 212 6.55 -1.66 14.78
C VAL A 212 7.94 -1.06 14.99
N ARG A 213 9.01 -1.81 14.68
CA ARG A 213 10.40 -1.34 14.76
C ARG A 213 10.61 -0.05 13.96
N LEU A 214 10.13 0.04 12.71
CA LEU A 214 10.22 1.27 11.90
C LEU A 214 9.60 2.50 12.61
N ILE A 215 8.47 2.30 13.29
CA ILE A 215 7.77 3.38 13.99
C ILE A 215 8.49 3.75 15.30
N VAL A 216 9.00 2.75 16.02
CA VAL A 216 9.79 2.93 17.26
C VAL A 216 11.09 3.68 16.96
N GLU A 217 11.83 3.29 15.92
CA GLU A 217 13.06 3.99 15.50
C GLU A 217 12.76 5.45 15.14
N ARG A 218 11.68 5.72 14.39
CA ARG A 218 11.23 7.11 14.10
C ARG A 218 10.88 7.89 15.37
N GLU A 219 10.22 7.27 16.36
CA GLU A 219 9.94 7.94 17.63
C GLU A 219 11.23 8.26 18.41
N ARG A 220 12.22 7.36 18.39
CA ARG A 220 13.52 7.59 19.02
C ARG A 220 14.28 8.75 18.34
N GLU A 221 14.28 8.79 17.00
CA GLU A 221 14.83 9.92 16.23
C GLU A 221 14.16 11.24 16.61
N ILE A 222 12.83 11.28 16.72
CA ILE A 222 12.09 12.49 17.08
C ILE A 222 12.39 12.92 18.52
N ARG A 223 12.50 11.98 19.47
CA ARG A 223 12.78 12.28 20.89
C ARG A 223 14.21 12.77 21.11
N ALA A 224 15.17 12.26 20.33
CA ALA A 224 16.58 12.65 20.42
C ALA A 224 16.91 13.94 19.65
N PHE A 225 15.98 14.44 18.83
CA PHE A 225 16.20 15.60 17.98
C PHE A 225 16.24 16.89 18.81
N VAL A 226 17.33 17.65 18.65
CA VAL A 226 17.49 19.00 19.20
C VAL A 226 17.29 19.99 18.06
N PRO A 227 16.24 20.83 18.09
CA PRO A 227 16.02 21.85 17.06
C PRO A 227 17.14 22.89 17.05
N GLU A 228 17.66 23.19 15.86
CA GLU A 228 18.59 24.27 15.62
C GLU A 228 17.85 25.47 15.05
N GLU A 229 18.15 26.64 15.60
CA GLU A 229 17.63 27.91 15.13
C GLU A 229 18.27 28.28 13.78
N TYR A 230 17.45 28.82 12.88
CA TYR A 230 17.92 29.48 11.68
C TYR A 230 16.93 30.56 11.25
N TRP A 231 17.39 31.53 10.48
CA TRP A 231 16.55 32.63 9.99
C TRP A 231 16.46 32.61 8.47
N GLU A 232 15.32 33.07 7.96
CA GLU A 232 15.16 33.39 6.54
C GLU A 232 14.82 34.88 6.44
N VAL A 233 15.61 35.64 5.68
CA VAL A 233 15.32 37.04 5.43
C VAL A 233 14.62 37.17 4.09
N HIS A 234 13.42 37.75 4.12
CA HIS A 234 12.68 38.09 2.92
C HIS A 234 12.56 39.59 2.76
N ALA A 235 12.45 40.04 1.51
CA ALA A 235 12.13 41.42 1.17
C ALA A 235 10.97 41.43 0.18
N LEU A 236 9.96 42.26 0.46
CA LEU A 236 8.90 42.55 -0.49
C LEU A 236 9.34 43.75 -1.32
N LEU A 237 9.55 43.53 -2.62
CA LEU A 237 10.13 44.50 -3.55
C LEU A 237 9.10 44.89 -4.61
N LYS A 238 9.06 46.18 -4.97
CA LYS A 238 8.12 46.73 -5.94
C LYS A 238 8.83 47.51 -7.04
N SER A 239 8.32 47.46 -8.26
CA SER A 239 8.71 48.35 -9.37
C SER A 239 7.50 49.16 -9.83
N GLY A 240 7.52 50.48 -9.64
CA GLY A 240 6.40 51.36 -10.04
C GLY A 240 5.04 50.89 -9.49
N ASP A 241 4.07 50.66 -10.38
CA ASP A 241 2.72 50.19 -10.06
C ASP A 241 2.54 48.66 -10.13
N ILE A 242 3.62 47.92 -10.39
CA ILE A 242 3.60 46.45 -10.44
C ILE A 242 3.33 45.88 -9.04
N GLU A 243 2.61 44.76 -8.96
CA GLU A 243 2.39 44.06 -7.70
C GLU A 243 3.73 43.69 -7.01
N PRO A 244 3.85 43.89 -5.69
CA PRO A 244 5.09 43.57 -4.99
C PRO A 244 5.42 42.07 -5.03
N VAL A 245 6.69 41.77 -5.21
CA VAL A 245 7.22 40.39 -5.26
C VAL A 245 8.03 40.11 -4.02
N ARG A 246 7.79 38.96 -3.41
CA ARG A 246 8.54 38.49 -2.26
C ARG A 246 9.81 37.77 -2.72
N PHE A 247 10.96 38.33 -2.36
CA PHE A 247 12.28 37.73 -2.59
C PHE A 247 12.85 37.19 -1.29
N MET A 248 13.64 36.11 -1.38
CA MET A 248 14.40 35.56 -0.26
C MET A 248 15.89 35.89 -0.44
N VAL A 249 16.56 36.36 0.62
CA VAL A 249 18.03 36.50 0.62
C VAL A 249 18.65 35.11 0.57
N THR A 250 19.45 34.85 -0.46
CA THR A 250 20.07 33.54 -0.69
C THR A 250 21.57 33.54 -0.48
N HIS A 251 22.23 34.69 -0.70
CA HIS A 251 23.67 34.85 -0.52
C HIS A 251 23.98 36.21 0.09
N ARG A 252 25.10 36.28 0.80
CA ARG A 252 25.70 37.51 1.33
C ARG A 252 27.22 37.40 1.26
N GLY A 253 27.90 38.44 0.76
CA GLY A 253 29.36 38.42 0.59
C GLY A 253 29.87 37.34 -0.37
N GLY A 254 29.02 36.88 -1.29
CA GLY A 254 29.33 35.80 -2.24
C GLY A 254 29.08 34.38 -1.73
N GLU A 255 28.80 34.19 -0.44
CA GLU A 255 28.52 32.88 0.16
C GLU A 255 27.03 32.67 0.42
N LYS A 256 26.62 31.40 0.53
CA LYS A 256 25.23 31.05 0.85
C LYS A 256 24.84 31.61 2.21
N PHE A 257 23.71 32.31 2.26
CA PHE A 257 23.24 32.96 3.48
C PHE A 257 22.32 32.01 4.27
N GLU A 258 22.81 31.54 5.43
CA GLU A 258 22.07 30.67 6.36
C GLU A 258 22.23 31.19 7.80
N PRO A 259 21.63 32.36 8.13
CA PRO A 259 21.80 33.01 9.42
C PRO A 259 21.30 32.11 10.56
N LYS A 260 22.07 32.02 11.64
CA LYS A 260 21.80 31.13 12.79
C LYS A 260 21.09 31.83 13.94
N ASN A 261 20.98 33.15 13.90
CA ASN A 261 20.36 33.97 14.94
C ASN A 261 19.81 35.29 14.37
N GLU A 262 19.04 35.99 15.20
CA GLU A 262 18.42 37.27 14.86
C GLU A 262 19.43 38.34 14.46
N ALA A 263 20.57 38.43 15.17
CA ALA A 263 21.58 39.46 14.91
C ALA A 263 22.18 39.35 13.50
N GLU A 264 22.43 38.13 13.01
CA GLU A 264 22.90 37.87 11.65
C GLU A 264 21.85 38.23 10.59
N ALA A 265 20.58 37.93 10.86
CA ALA A 265 19.46 38.28 9.99
C ALA A 265 19.27 39.82 9.92
N GLU A 266 19.24 40.50 11.07
CA GLU A 266 19.14 41.95 11.18
C GLU A 266 20.34 42.67 10.57
N ALA A 267 21.56 42.10 10.68
CA ALA A 267 22.74 42.64 10.02
C ALA A 267 22.60 42.64 8.48
N ALA A 268 21.86 41.68 7.90
CA ALA A 268 21.58 41.67 6.47
C ALA A 268 20.48 42.69 6.12
N VAL A 269 19.44 42.81 6.94
CA VAL A 269 18.38 43.83 6.78
C VAL A 269 18.98 45.24 6.84
N ALA A 270 19.84 45.51 7.83
CA ALA A 270 20.52 46.79 7.98
C ALA A 270 21.39 47.14 6.77
N ALA A 271 22.14 46.17 6.23
CA ALA A 271 22.96 46.38 5.04
C ALA A 271 22.14 46.73 3.79
N MET A 272 20.91 46.20 3.69
CA MET A 272 20.02 46.43 2.55
C MET A 272 19.11 47.66 2.71
N ARG A 273 18.97 48.23 3.91
CA ARG A 273 17.95 49.26 4.22
C ARG A 273 18.08 50.52 3.36
N ASP A 274 19.31 50.98 3.14
CA ASP A 274 19.62 52.16 2.32
C ASP A 274 20.22 51.79 0.96
N ALA A 275 20.18 50.51 0.59
CA ALA A 275 20.75 50.02 -0.66
C ALA A 275 19.77 50.16 -1.83
N ALA A 276 20.31 50.40 -3.02
CA ALA A 276 19.54 50.27 -4.25
C ALA A 276 19.35 48.78 -4.58
N PHE A 277 18.10 48.37 -4.86
CA PHE A 277 17.79 47.02 -5.31
C PHE A 277 17.72 47.02 -6.84
N SER A 278 18.57 46.22 -7.48
CA SER A 278 18.58 46.08 -8.94
C SER A 278 18.37 44.64 -9.36
N VAL A 279 17.54 44.42 -10.38
CA VAL A 279 17.41 43.11 -11.02
C VAL A 279 18.68 42.87 -11.84
N THR A 280 19.51 41.93 -11.41
CA THR A 280 20.81 41.65 -12.07
C THR A 280 20.75 40.47 -13.02
N ASP A 281 19.81 39.55 -12.79
CA ASP A 281 19.67 38.36 -13.61
C ASP A 281 18.21 37.90 -13.64
N LEU A 282 17.81 37.39 -14.80
CA LEU A 282 16.50 36.84 -15.07
C LEU A 282 16.70 35.64 -15.98
N GLU A 283 16.56 34.45 -15.40
CA GLU A 283 16.63 33.20 -16.14
C GLU A 283 15.22 32.65 -16.35
N SER A 284 14.84 32.42 -17.60
CA SER A 284 13.61 31.71 -17.95
C SER A 284 13.94 30.41 -18.65
N ARG A 285 13.47 29.30 -18.09
CA ARG A 285 13.71 27.95 -18.60
C ARG A 285 12.41 27.19 -18.80
N LYS A 286 12.30 26.49 -19.92
CA LYS A 286 11.19 25.56 -20.18
C LYS A 286 11.40 24.32 -19.32
N THR A 287 10.44 24.00 -18.46
CA THR A 287 10.43 22.78 -17.64
C THR A 287 9.20 21.94 -17.95
N SER A 288 9.26 20.66 -17.62
CA SER A 288 8.11 19.76 -17.82
C SER A 288 7.93 18.82 -16.65
N SER A 289 6.68 18.37 -16.46
CA SER A 289 6.31 17.35 -15.49
C SER A 289 5.64 16.19 -16.22
N LYS A 290 6.18 14.98 -16.04
CA LYS A 290 5.63 13.76 -16.64
C LYS A 290 4.51 13.19 -15.76
N PRO A 291 3.49 12.53 -16.34
CA PRO A 291 2.51 11.82 -15.54
C PRO A 291 3.19 10.68 -14.76
N SER A 292 2.65 10.38 -13.58
CA SER A 292 3.06 9.20 -12.83
C SER A 292 2.48 7.92 -13.45
N ALA A 293 3.12 6.78 -13.17
CA ALA A 293 2.66 5.45 -13.58
C ALA A 293 1.20 5.16 -13.14
N PRO A 294 0.51 4.21 -13.80
CA PRO A 294 -0.78 3.72 -13.30
C PRO A 294 -0.62 3.10 -11.90
N PHE A 295 -1.72 2.98 -11.16
CA PHE A 295 -1.62 2.54 -9.78
C PHE A 295 -1.23 1.07 -9.66
N ILE A 296 -0.31 0.81 -8.74
CA ILE A 296 -0.16 -0.47 -8.03
C ILE A 296 -0.77 -0.36 -6.63
N THR A 297 -0.88 -1.48 -5.91
CA THR A 297 -1.51 -1.50 -4.58
C THR A 297 -0.91 -0.48 -3.61
N SER A 298 0.41 -0.37 -3.55
CA SER A 298 1.09 0.57 -2.65
C SER A 298 0.79 2.03 -3.00
N THR A 299 0.85 2.38 -4.28
CA THR A 299 0.61 3.74 -4.77
C THR A 299 -0.86 4.14 -4.68
N LEU A 300 -1.81 3.21 -4.89
CA LEU A 300 -3.23 3.44 -4.66
C LEU A 300 -3.51 3.75 -3.19
N GLN A 301 -2.96 2.93 -2.28
CA GLN A 301 -3.09 3.14 -0.84
C GLN A 301 -2.53 4.50 -0.41
N GLN A 302 -1.34 4.87 -0.91
CA GLN A 302 -0.71 6.17 -0.65
C GLN A 302 -1.57 7.34 -1.16
N ALA A 303 -2.07 7.26 -2.40
CA ALA A 303 -2.85 8.31 -3.01
C ALA A 303 -4.23 8.47 -2.35
N ALA A 304 -4.95 7.37 -2.09
CA ALA A 304 -6.24 7.38 -1.41
C ALA A 304 -6.11 7.94 0.02
N SER A 305 -5.04 7.57 0.74
CA SER A 305 -4.76 8.17 2.04
C SER A 305 -4.50 9.67 1.91
N THR A 306 -3.53 10.08 1.10
CA THR A 306 -3.10 11.49 1.02
C THR A 306 -4.20 12.42 0.48
N ARG A 307 -4.91 12.01 -0.57
CA ARG A 307 -5.89 12.87 -1.27
C ARG A 307 -7.30 12.79 -0.69
N MET A 308 -7.67 11.67 -0.08
CA MET A 308 -9.06 11.41 0.32
C MET A 308 -9.22 11.10 1.81
N GLY A 309 -8.12 10.90 2.53
CA GLY A 309 -8.14 10.53 3.94
C GLY A 309 -8.61 9.11 4.22
N PHE A 310 -8.60 8.23 3.22
CA PHE A 310 -8.97 6.84 3.44
C PHE A 310 -7.83 6.08 4.13
N SER A 311 -8.18 5.24 5.10
CA SER A 311 -7.23 4.26 5.63
C SER A 311 -6.94 3.19 4.58
N VAL A 312 -5.77 2.55 4.67
CA VAL A 312 -5.36 1.46 3.79
C VAL A 312 -6.37 0.32 3.80
N LYS A 313 -6.97 0.02 4.97
CA LYS A 313 -8.03 -0.98 5.12
C LYS A 313 -9.28 -0.57 4.34
N LYS A 314 -9.73 0.67 4.50
CA LYS A 314 -10.90 1.20 3.76
C LYS A 314 -10.65 1.17 2.25
N THR A 315 -9.49 1.64 1.80
CA THR A 315 -9.10 1.62 0.38
C THR A 315 -9.17 0.20 -0.20
N MET A 316 -8.60 -0.79 0.48
CA MET A 316 -8.63 -2.18 -0.03
C MET A 316 -10.03 -2.79 -0.02
N THR A 317 -10.87 -2.48 0.98
CA THR A 317 -12.27 -2.93 1.01
C THR A 317 -13.07 -2.36 -0.17
N LEU A 318 -12.89 -1.07 -0.47
CA LEU A 318 -13.57 -0.42 -1.59
C LEU A 318 -13.05 -0.95 -2.93
N ALA A 319 -11.73 -1.10 -3.08
CA ALA A 319 -11.12 -1.65 -4.28
C ALA A 319 -11.57 -3.10 -4.55
N GLN A 320 -11.67 -3.95 -3.51
CA GLN A 320 -12.24 -5.30 -3.63
C GLN A 320 -13.66 -5.24 -4.20
N ARG A 321 -14.52 -4.36 -3.69
CA ARG A 321 -15.90 -4.22 -4.17
C ARG A 321 -15.97 -3.75 -5.62
N LEU A 322 -15.11 -2.81 -6.00
CA LEU A 322 -15.01 -2.35 -7.39
C LEU A 322 -14.56 -3.49 -8.33
N TYR A 323 -13.56 -4.27 -7.93
CA TYR A 323 -13.07 -5.42 -8.69
C TYR A 323 -14.14 -6.51 -8.84
N GLU A 324 -14.78 -6.92 -7.74
CA GLU A 324 -15.82 -7.97 -7.75
C GLU A 324 -17.07 -7.56 -8.54
N ALA A 325 -17.33 -6.26 -8.65
CA ALA A 325 -18.38 -5.69 -9.50
C ALA A 325 -17.97 -5.56 -10.98
N GLY A 326 -16.70 -5.82 -11.31
CA GLY A 326 -16.16 -5.75 -12.67
C GLY A 326 -15.69 -4.37 -13.12
N TYR A 327 -15.58 -3.39 -12.21
CA TYR A 327 -15.25 -2.00 -12.57
C TYR A 327 -13.75 -1.73 -12.70
N ILE A 328 -12.90 -2.45 -11.96
CA ILE A 328 -11.44 -2.30 -12.04
C ILE A 328 -10.76 -3.66 -12.20
N THR A 329 -9.50 -3.63 -12.63
CA THR A 329 -8.58 -4.77 -12.57
C THR A 329 -8.21 -5.13 -11.12
N TYR A 330 -7.58 -6.29 -10.96
CA TYR A 330 -7.23 -6.83 -9.65
C TYR A 330 -6.36 -5.89 -8.81
N MET A 331 -6.85 -5.55 -7.61
CA MET A 331 -6.28 -4.50 -6.76
C MET A 331 -5.04 -4.92 -5.95
N ARG A 332 -4.60 -6.19 -6.03
CA ARG A 332 -3.38 -6.70 -5.39
C ARG A 332 -2.33 -7.00 -6.45
N THR A 333 -1.58 -5.95 -6.80
CA THR A 333 -0.60 -5.96 -7.88
C THR A 333 0.57 -5.05 -7.50
N ASP A 334 1.77 -5.46 -7.91
CA ASP A 334 3.01 -4.68 -7.90
C ASP A 334 3.47 -4.33 -9.33
N SER A 335 2.66 -4.66 -10.33
CA SER A 335 2.93 -4.41 -11.76
C SER A 335 2.28 -3.11 -12.21
N THR A 336 3.07 -2.22 -12.83
CA THR A 336 2.56 -1.04 -13.53
C THR A 336 2.25 -1.31 -15.01
N ASN A 337 2.33 -2.57 -15.44
CA ASN A 337 2.05 -2.95 -16.82
C ASN A 337 0.60 -2.65 -17.21
N LEU A 338 0.37 -2.36 -18.48
CA LEU A 338 -0.95 -2.14 -19.08
C LEU A 338 -1.06 -2.96 -20.37
N SER A 339 -2.18 -3.64 -20.56
CA SER A 339 -2.44 -4.40 -21.78
C SER A 339 -2.56 -3.49 -23.00
N ASP A 340 -2.24 -4.03 -24.18
CA ASP A 340 -2.35 -3.28 -25.43
C ASP A 340 -3.77 -2.79 -25.70
N GLU A 341 -4.77 -3.61 -25.35
CA GLU A 341 -6.18 -3.26 -25.45
C GLU A 341 -6.55 -2.08 -24.54
N ALA A 342 -6.10 -2.11 -23.28
CA ALA A 342 -6.36 -1.02 -22.33
C ALA A 342 -5.69 0.28 -22.77
N VAL A 343 -4.45 0.20 -23.24
CA VAL A 343 -3.71 1.37 -23.74
C VAL A 343 -4.38 1.95 -24.98
N SER A 344 -4.78 1.10 -25.95
CA SER A 344 -5.50 1.54 -27.14
C SER A 344 -6.81 2.24 -26.76
N ALA A 345 -7.63 1.62 -25.92
CA ALA A 345 -8.91 2.20 -25.49
C ALA A 345 -8.74 3.54 -24.76
N CYS A 346 -7.71 3.67 -23.91
CA CYS A 346 -7.40 4.91 -23.23
C CYS A 346 -6.95 6.01 -24.20
N ARG A 347 -6.10 5.68 -25.17
CA ARG A 347 -5.65 6.63 -26.20
C ARG A 347 -6.80 7.08 -27.10
N ASP A 348 -7.71 6.18 -27.47
CA ASP A 348 -8.91 6.52 -28.24
C ASP A 348 -9.82 7.47 -27.47
N LEU A 349 -9.96 7.26 -26.16
CA LEU A 349 -10.68 8.20 -25.30
C LEU A 349 -10.01 9.58 -25.28
N ILE A 350 -8.68 9.62 -25.09
CA ILE A 350 -7.94 10.90 -25.07
C ILE A 350 -8.10 11.63 -26.41
N LYS A 351 -7.98 10.92 -27.53
CA LYS A 351 -8.17 11.48 -28.88
C LYS A 351 -9.57 12.04 -29.09
N LYS A 352 -10.58 11.43 -28.47
CA LYS A 352 -11.99 11.86 -28.58
C LYS A 352 -12.31 13.06 -27.70
N GLU A 353 -11.75 13.13 -26.49
CA GLU A 353 -12.15 14.12 -25.49
C GLU A 353 -11.22 15.34 -25.38
N PHE A 354 -9.97 15.23 -25.87
CA PHE A 354 -8.95 16.28 -25.74
C PHE A 354 -8.40 16.70 -27.09
N ALA A 355 -7.78 17.88 -27.13
CA ALA A 355 -7.07 18.34 -28.33
C ALA A 355 -5.89 17.40 -28.66
N PRO A 356 -5.45 17.32 -29.93
CA PRO A 356 -4.39 16.39 -30.36
C PRO A 356 -3.10 16.49 -29.53
N GLU A 357 -2.74 17.69 -29.05
CA GLU A 357 -1.55 17.94 -28.24
C GLU A 357 -1.51 17.19 -26.89
N TYR A 358 -2.64 16.68 -26.40
CA TYR A 358 -2.71 15.91 -25.15
C TYR A 358 -2.37 14.43 -25.32
N LEU A 359 -2.32 13.94 -26.57
CA LEU A 359 -2.05 12.55 -26.89
C LEU A 359 -0.59 12.40 -27.34
N PRO A 360 0.24 11.60 -26.64
CA PRO A 360 1.59 11.28 -27.10
C PRO A 360 1.58 10.51 -28.43
N ASP A 361 2.57 10.76 -29.29
CA ASP A 361 2.69 10.08 -30.59
C ASP A 361 2.71 8.56 -30.48
N SER A 362 3.44 8.05 -29.48
CA SER A 362 3.53 6.62 -29.18
C SER A 362 2.92 6.28 -27.81
N PRO A 363 2.40 5.04 -27.62
CA PRO A 363 1.94 4.56 -26.32
C PRO A 363 3.00 4.69 -25.22
N ILE A 364 2.60 5.14 -24.04
CA ILE A 364 3.52 5.19 -22.88
C ILE A 364 3.49 3.84 -22.19
N ARG A 365 4.65 3.19 -22.06
CA ARG A 365 4.81 1.91 -21.38
C ARG A 365 5.51 2.10 -20.04
N TYR A 366 5.00 1.42 -19.02
CA TYR A 366 5.58 1.40 -17.67
C TYR A 366 6.02 -0.03 -17.38
N GLY A 367 7.32 -0.27 -17.27
CA GLY A 367 7.86 -1.60 -16.93
C GLY A 367 7.59 -1.98 -15.49
N SER A 368 7.55 -3.28 -15.22
CA SER A 368 7.50 -3.82 -13.86
C SER A 368 8.87 -3.78 -13.19
N ARG A 369 8.91 -3.72 -11.86
CA ARG A 369 10.17 -3.87 -11.11
C ARG A 369 10.66 -5.32 -11.16
N GLU A 370 11.96 -5.50 -11.00
CA GLU A 370 12.60 -6.82 -10.87
C GLU A 370 11.95 -7.62 -9.72
N GLY A 371 11.47 -8.83 -10.00
CA GLY A 371 10.79 -9.70 -9.03
C GLY A 371 9.30 -9.44 -8.79
N ALA A 372 8.67 -8.54 -9.56
CA ALA A 372 7.21 -8.37 -9.57
C ALA A 372 6.50 -9.64 -10.08
N GLN A 373 5.25 -9.88 -9.67
CA GLN A 373 4.46 -11.00 -10.20
C GLN A 373 4.00 -10.64 -11.62
N GLU A 374 4.81 -10.97 -12.63
CA GLU A 374 4.69 -10.51 -14.03
C GLU A 374 3.35 -10.82 -14.73
N ALA A 375 2.51 -11.71 -14.17
CA ALA A 375 1.18 -12.01 -14.70
C ALA A 375 0.11 -10.95 -14.38
N HIS A 376 0.43 -9.96 -13.55
CA HIS A 376 -0.54 -8.96 -13.08
C HIS A 376 -0.47 -7.68 -13.93
N GLU A 377 -1.63 -7.03 -14.09
CA GLU A 377 -1.73 -5.68 -14.67
C GLU A 377 -1.80 -4.62 -13.55
N ALA A 378 -1.58 -3.35 -13.89
CA ALA A 378 -1.85 -2.23 -13.00
C ALA A 378 -3.33 -2.14 -12.63
N ILE A 379 -3.61 -1.45 -11.53
CA ILE A 379 -4.97 -1.10 -11.10
C ILE A 379 -5.50 0.02 -12.00
N ARG A 380 -6.45 -0.33 -12.86
CA ARG A 380 -7.11 0.57 -13.83
C ARG A 380 -8.60 0.23 -13.96
N PRO A 381 -9.40 1.10 -14.58
CA PRO A 381 -10.76 0.73 -14.99
C PRO A 381 -10.76 -0.46 -15.95
N SER A 382 -11.73 -1.36 -15.81
CA SER A 382 -11.98 -2.41 -16.81
C SER A 382 -12.53 -1.83 -18.12
N ASP A 383 -13.28 -0.73 -18.04
CA ASP A 383 -13.74 0.06 -19.18
C ASP A 383 -13.47 1.55 -18.93
N VAL A 384 -12.53 2.13 -19.68
CA VAL A 384 -12.14 3.55 -19.53
C VAL A 384 -13.27 4.52 -19.90
N ARG A 385 -14.28 4.09 -20.66
CA ARG A 385 -15.42 4.93 -21.05
C ARG A 385 -16.40 5.12 -19.89
N LEU A 386 -16.38 4.23 -18.90
CA LEU A 386 -17.27 4.29 -17.75
C LEU A 386 -16.74 5.30 -16.73
N ARG A 387 -17.54 6.32 -16.43
CA ARG A 387 -17.24 7.34 -15.41
C ARG A 387 -17.75 6.93 -14.04
N SER A 388 -17.17 7.50 -12.98
CA SER A 388 -17.55 7.23 -11.58
C SER A 388 -19.03 7.44 -11.30
N SER A 389 -19.65 8.47 -11.89
CA SER A 389 -21.09 8.78 -11.74
C SER A 389 -22.02 7.78 -12.42
N LEU A 390 -21.49 6.86 -13.24
CA LEU A 390 -22.26 5.84 -13.96
C LEU A 390 -22.14 4.46 -13.30
N LEU A 391 -21.44 4.36 -12.17
CA LEU A 391 -21.34 3.11 -11.42
C LEU A 391 -22.69 2.78 -10.79
N SER A 392 -23.14 1.53 -10.96
CA SER A 392 -24.37 1.05 -10.31
C SER A 392 -24.04 0.33 -9.00
N GLY A 393 -24.80 0.64 -7.94
CA GLY A 393 -24.73 -0.05 -6.64
C GLY A 393 -23.45 0.22 -5.84
N MET A 394 -22.75 1.32 -6.13
CA MET A 394 -21.56 1.76 -5.40
C MET A 394 -21.92 2.93 -4.47
N ASP A 395 -21.26 2.99 -3.31
CA ASP A 395 -21.40 4.14 -2.41
C ASP A 395 -20.44 5.27 -2.83
N PRO A 396 -20.66 6.51 -2.36
CA PRO A 396 -19.87 7.67 -2.78
C PRO A 396 -18.36 7.51 -2.57
N ASP A 397 -17.91 6.79 -1.54
CA ASP A 397 -16.48 6.59 -1.32
C ASP A 397 -15.87 5.59 -2.32
N ALA A 398 -16.63 4.57 -2.73
CA ALA A 398 -16.24 3.68 -3.82
C ALA A 398 -16.18 4.43 -5.17
N GLU A 399 -17.16 5.29 -5.46
CA GLU A 399 -17.16 6.13 -6.67
C GLU A 399 -15.95 7.08 -6.71
N ARG A 400 -15.63 7.72 -5.58
CA ARG A 400 -14.45 8.59 -5.49
C ARG A 400 -13.14 7.81 -5.64
N LEU A 401 -13.06 6.58 -5.12
CA LEU A 401 -11.87 5.74 -5.31
C LEU A 401 -11.72 5.31 -6.77
N TYR A 402 -12.83 4.97 -7.44
CA TYR A 402 -12.85 4.69 -8.87
C TYR A 402 -12.42 5.90 -9.68
N ASP A 403 -12.93 7.11 -9.38
CA ASP A 403 -12.53 8.35 -10.04
C ASP A 403 -11.03 8.61 -9.91
N LEU A 404 -10.45 8.37 -8.71
CA LEU A 404 -9.00 8.46 -8.50
C LEU A 404 -8.24 7.49 -9.42
N ILE A 405 -8.67 6.21 -9.49
CA ILE A 405 -8.06 5.18 -10.36
C ILE A 405 -8.17 5.58 -11.83
N TRP A 406 -9.36 5.98 -12.25
CA TRP A 406 -9.68 6.40 -13.62
C TRP A 406 -8.80 7.58 -14.06
N ARG A 407 -8.71 8.64 -13.24
CA ARG A 407 -7.90 9.83 -13.56
C ARG A 407 -6.42 9.50 -13.67
N GLN A 408 -5.91 8.63 -12.79
CA GLN A 408 -4.52 8.20 -12.85
C GLN A 408 -4.23 7.39 -14.10
N PHE A 409 -5.13 6.48 -14.48
CA PHE A 409 -5.00 5.68 -15.69
C PHE A 409 -5.02 6.55 -16.96
N VAL A 410 -5.95 7.51 -17.08
CA VAL A 410 -5.98 8.41 -18.23
C VAL A 410 -4.75 9.32 -18.26
N ALA A 411 -4.41 9.94 -17.13
CA ALA A 411 -3.23 10.79 -17.01
C ALA A 411 -1.94 10.08 -17.45
N CYS A 412 -1.76 8.80 -17.12
CA CYS A 412 -0.54 8.07 -17.43
C CYS A 412 -0.29 7.86 -18.94
N GLN A 413 -1.31 8.07 -19.79
CA GLN A 413 -1.23 8.02 -21.25
C GLN A 413 -1.30 9.39 -21.91
N MET A 414 -1.26 10.49 -21.15
CA MET A 414 -1.27 11.87 -21.67
C MET A 414 0.13 12.47 -21.73
N THR A 415 0.30 13.52 -22.54
CA THR A 415 1.55 14.27 -22.65
C THR A 415 1.94 15.01 -21.35
N PRO A 416 3.24 15.29 -21.14
CA PRO A 416 3.71 16.08 -20.00
C PRO A 416 3.08 17.46 -19.92
N ALA A 417 2.89 17.96 -18.70
CA ALA A 417 2.62 19.38 -18.46
C ALA A 417 3.91 20.18 -18.72
N ARG A 418 3.80 21.34 -19.37
CA ARG A 418 4.92 22.23 -19.71
C ARG A 418 4.76 23.56 -18.99
N TYR A 419 5.87 24.07 -18.48
CA TYR A 419 5.92 25.29 -17.69
C TYR A 419 7.07 26.17 -18.17
N LEU A 420 6.85 27.49 -18.13
CA LEU A 420 7.93 28.46 -18.16
C LEU A 420 8.30 28.78 -16.72
N SER A 421 9.47 28.33 -16.27
CA SER A 421 9.99 28.62 -14.94
C SER A 421 10.92 29.82 -15.01
N THR A 422 10.67 30.82 -14.18
CA THR A 422 11.44 32.06 -14.10
C THR A 422 12.11 32.16 -12.74
N THR A 423 13.41 32.46 -12.74
CA THR A 423 14.18 32.81 -11.55
C THR A 423 14.64 34.25 -11.70
N LEU A 424 14.20 35.11 -10.79
CA LEU A 424 14.62 36.50 -10.70
C LEU A 424 15.70 36.63 -9.63
N VAL A 425 16.77 37.35 -9.96
CA VAL A 425 17.85 37.65 -9.02
C VAL A 425 17.94 39.16 -8.87
N VAL A 426 17.92 39.60 -7.62
CA VAL A 426 18.10 41.00 -7.25
C VAL A 426 19.36 41.11 -6.39
N THR A 427 20.15 42.14 -6.60
CA THR A 427 21.25 42.49 -5.69
C THR A 427 20.94 43.77 -4.95
N ALA A 428 21.33 43.82 -3.68
CA ALA A 428 21.31 45.02 -2.85
C ALA A 428 22.49 44.95 -1.87
N ALA A 429 23.38 45.93 -1.91
CA ALA A 429 24.66 45.89 -1.20
C ALA A 429 25.44 44.59 -1.48
N ASP A 430 25.83 43.85 -0.44
CA ASP A 430 26.52 42.55 -0.53
C ASP A 430 25.55 41.35 -0.59
N CYS A 431 24.23 41.59 -0.64
CA CYS A 431 23.19 40.56 -0.62
C CYS A 431 22.67 40.22 -2.02
N ARG A 432 22.45 38.92 -2.25
CA ARG A 432 21.74 38.38 -3.42
C ARG A 432 20.39 37.81 -2.99
N LEU A 433 19.31 38.36 -3.53
CA LEU A 433 17.96 37.91 -3.30
C LEU A 433 17.42 37.14 -4.52
N THR A 434 16.55 36.16 -4.29
CA THR A 434 15.97 35.34 -5.36
C THR A 434 14.47 35.15 -5.16
N ALA A 435 13.73 35.27 -6.26
CA ALA A 435 12.33 34.87 -6.35
C ALA A 435 12.18 33.86 -7.49
N LYS A 436 11.36 32.84 -7.28
CA LYS A 436 11.06 31.80 -8.27
C LYS A 436 9.58 31.78 -8.55
N GLY A 437 9.23 31.58 -9.81
CA GLY A 437 7.86 31.36 -10.23
C GLY A 437 7.81 30.46 -11.44
N ARG A 438 6.61 29.97 -11.74
CA ARG A 438 6.36 29.26 -12.99
C ARG A 438 4.96 29.53 -13.50
N VAL A 439 4.85 29.62 -14.82
CA VAL A 439 3.57 29.74 -15.53
C VAL A 439 3.33 28.46 -16.31
N ILE A 440 2.08 27.99 -16.31
CA ILE A 440 1.67 26.83 -17.12
C ILE A 440 1.60 27.30 -18.58
N GLU A 441 2.44 26.75 -19.44
CA GLU A 441 2.31 26.90 -20.90
C GLU A 441 1.31 25.88 -21.46
N PHE A 442 1.30 24.68 -20.88
CA PHE A 442 0.42 23.59 -21.28
C PHE A 442 0.17 22.66 -20.09
N ASP A 443 -1.10 22.46 -19.72
CA ASP A 443 -1.47 21.68 -18.51
C ASP A 443 -1.36 20.15 -18.72
N GLY A 444 -1.31 19.66 -19.97
CA GLY A 444 -1.02 18.26 -20.30
C GLY A 444 -1.84 17.26 -19.47
N PHE A 445 -1.19 16.24 -18.91
CA PHE A 445 -1.86 15.25 -18.05
C PHE A 445 -2.55 15.84 -16.81
N THR A 446 -2.18 17.04 -16.34
CA THR A 446 -2.81 17.64 -15.16
C THR A 446 -4.24 18.10 -15.44
N ARG A 447 -4.63 18.23 -16.72
CA ARG A 447 -5.99 18.54 -17.17
C ARG A 447 -7.04 17.58 -16.62
N VAL A 448 -6.70 16.28 -16.50
CA VAL A 448 -7.61 15.25 -15.97
C VAL A 448 -7.50 15.06 -14.46
N GLN A 449 -6.56 15.74 -13.80
CA GLN A 449 -6.40 15.67 -12.35
C GLN A 449 -7.23 16.76 -11.66
N PRO A 450 -7.57 16.59 -10.38
CA PRO A 450 -8.16 17.69 -9.60
C PRO A 450 -7.20 18.89 -9.59
N PRO A 451 -7.70 20.14 -9.65
CA PRO A 451 -6.85 21.33 -9.58
C PRO A 451 -5.97 21.30 -8.33
N ALA A 452 -4.65 21.44 -8.52
CA ALA A 452 -3.72 21.59 -7.42
C ALA A 452 -3.75 23.04 -6.92
N ALA A 453 -3.69 23.23 -5.60
CA ALA A 453 -3.47 24.56 -5.04
C ALA A 453 -2.08 25.06 -5.47
N ARG A 454 -2.01 26.27 -6.04
CA ARG A 454 -0.73 26.94 -6.31
C ARG A 454 -0.04 27.22 -4.98
N LYS A 455 1.12 26.63 -4.73
CA LYS A 455 1.92 26.84 -3.51
C LYS A 455 3.40 26.97 -3.88
N GLY A 456 4.14 27.83 -3.18
CA GLY A 456 5.58 28.01 -3.36
C GLY A 456 5.93 28.56 -4.74
N ASP A 457 6.88 27.91 -5.41
CA ASP A 457 7.43 28.27 -6.74
C ASP A 457 6.39 28.27 -7.89
N ASP A 458 5.12 27.98 -7.60
CA ASP A 458 3.98 28.04 -8.53
C ASP A 458 3.38 29.45 -8.65
N ALA A 459 3.99 30.43 -8.01
CA ALA A 459 3.62 31.83 -8.14
C ALA A 459 3.88 32.32 -9.56
N VAL A 460 3.00 33.21 -10.05
CA VAL A 460 3.22 33.95 -11.28
C VAL A 460 4.01 35.20 -10.90
N LEU A 461 5.21 35.34 -11.46
CA LEU A 461 6.02 36.53 -11.24
C LEU A 461 5.58 37.64 -12.22
N PRO A 462 5.53 38.91 -11.79
CA PRO A 462 5.23 40.02 -12.68
C PRO A 462 6.35 40.26 -13.71
N PRO A 463 6.08 41.02 -14.78
CA PRO A 463 7.05 41.30 -15.82
C PRO A 463 8.11 42.29 -15.32
N LEU A 464 9.23 41.77 -14.82
CA LEU A 464 10.43 42.53 -14.48
C LEU A 464 11.52 42.28 -15.54
N ALA A 465 12.43 43.23 -15.72
CA ALA A 465 13.55 43.16 -16.63
C ALA A 465 14.89 43.35 -15.92
N VAL A 466 15.97 42.79 -16.50
CA VAL A 466 17.34 43.05 -16.02
C VAL A 466 17.63 44.55 -16.13
N GLY A 467 18.15 45.13 -15.05
CA GLY A 467 18.37 46.57 -14.92
C GLY A 467 17.25 47.32 -14.21
N ASP A 468 16.08 46.71 -14.01
CA ASP A 468 15.00 47.34 -13.25
C ASP A 468 15.46 47.67 -11.83
N THR A 469 15.13 48.88 -11.39
CA THR A 469 15.33 49.32 -10.00
C THR A 469 14.06 49.07 -9.20
N LEU A 470 14.21 48.43 -8.05
CA LEU A 470 13.11 48.09 -7.16
C LEU A 470 13.18 48.91 -5.87
N THR A 471 12.03 49.20 -5.31
CA THR A 471 11.90 49.78 -3.96
C THR A 471 11.47 48.69 -3.00
N VAL A 472 12.15 48.57 -1.86
CA VAL A 472 11.69 47.72 -0.78
C VAL A 472 10.46 48.34 -0.11
N THR A 473 9.42 47.54 0.08
CA THR A 473 8.22 47.95 0.81
C THR A 473 8.20 47.37 2.22
N GLU A 474 8.81 46.19 2.41
CA GLU A 474 8.83 45.47 3.68
C GLU A 474 10.05 44.53 3.74
N PHE A 475 10.72 44.47 4.89
CA PHE A 475 11.62 43.37 5.25
C PHE A 475 10.91 42.45 6.23
N ASP A 476 11.03 41.15 6.02
CA ASP A 476 10.37 40.11 6.83
C ASP A 476 11.39 39.04 7.22
N PRO A 477 12.28 39.34 8.19
CA PRO A 477 13.14 38.35 8.81
C PRO A 477 12.30 37.39 9.65
N LYS A 478 12.40 36.09 9.35
CA LYS A 478 11.61 35.05 10.01
C LYS A 478 12.51 34.06 10.70
N GLN A 479 12.27 33.89 12.00
CA GLN A 479 12.85 32.81 12.78
C GLN A 479 12.21 31.48 12.38
N HIS A 480 13.07 30.49 12.23
CA HIS A 480 12.71 29.12 11.97
C HIS A 480 13.52 28.19 12.88
N PHE A 481 13.03 26.97 12.99
CA PHE A 481 13.74 25.88 13.64
C PHE A 481 13.74 24.68 12.73
N THR A 482 14.86 23.97 12.69
CA THR A 482 14.92 22.65 12.05
C THR A 482 13.86 21.75 12.69
N LYS A 483 13.21 20.91 11.87
CA LYS A 483 12.14 20.02 12.34
C LYS A 483 12.64 18.59 12.45
N PRO A 484 12.18 17.82 13.45
CA PRO A 484 12.53 16.41 13.53
C PRO A 484 11.99 15.65 12.30
N PRO A 485 12.51 14.45 12.02
CA PRO A 485 11.96 13.58 10.99
C PRO A 485 10.45 13.40 11.17
N ALA A 486 9.69 13.53 10.08
CA ALA A 486 8.23 13.46 10.16
C ALA A 486 7.76 12.06 10.58
N ARG A 487 6.79 11.98 11.50
CA ARG A 487 6.12 10.71 11.83
C ARG A 487 5.54 10.05 10.58
N TYR A 488 5.61 8.73 10.55
CA TYR A 488 4.90 7.95 9.54
C TYR A 488 3.39 8.18 9.70
N GLY A 489 2.69 8.55 8.63
CA GLY A 489 1.28 8.20 8.46
C GLY A 489 1.15 6.87 7.70
N GLU A 490 -0.07 6.39 7.49
CA GLU A 490 -0.31 5.13 6.74
C GLU A 490 0.34 5.14 5.35
N ALA A 491 0.18 6.22 4.57
CA ALA A 491 0.79 6.33 3.24
C ALA A 491 2.32 6.18 3.27
N SER A 492 2.99 6.94 4.15
CA SER A 492 4.45 6.89 4.26
C SER A 492 4.95 5.56 4.82
N LEU A 493 4.16 4.87 5.66
CA LEU A 493 4.53 3.54 6.17
C LEU A 493 4.40 2.48 5.08
N VAL A 494 3.34 2.52 4.25
CA VAL A 494 3.22 1.65 3.07
C VAL A 494 4.42 1.85 2.14
N ARG A 495 4.80 3.11 1.88
CA ARG A 495 5.97 3.44 1.07
C ARG A 495 7.26 2.86 1.65
N GLU A 496 7.45 2.96 2.97
CA GLU A 496 8.64 2.43 3.63
C GLU A 496 8.69 0.90 3.59
N LEU A 497 7.56 0.23 3.84
CA LEU A 497 7.45 -1.24 3.76
C LEU A 497 7.71 -1.75 2.35
N GLU A 498 7.26 -1.01 1.32
CA GLU A 498 7.54 -1.32 -0.07
C GLU A 498 9.03 -1.11 -0.40
N LYS A 499 9.59 0.04 -0.01
CA LYS A 499 10.99 0.41 -0.27
C LYS A 499 11.97 -0.63 0.28
N ARG A 500 11.68 -1.18 1.46
CA ARG A 500 12.51 -2.19 2.12
C ARG A 500 12.21 -3.63 1.68
N GLY A 501 11.24 -3.85 0.78
CA GLY A 501 10.89 -5.21 0.36
C GLY A 501 10.28 -6.07 1.48
N ILE A 502 9.75 -5.44 2.54
CA ILE A 502 9.11 -6.11 3.69
C ILE A 502 7.63 -6.38 3.38
N GLY A 503 6.94 -5.37 2.87
CA GLY A 503 5.53 -5.45 2.51
C GLY A 503 5.32 -6.10 1.14
N ARG A 504 4.13 -6.65 0.95
CA ARG A 504 3.60 -7.15 -0.34
C ARG A 504 2.18 -6.63 -0.54
N PRO A 505 1.69 -6.54 -1.80
CA PRO A 505 0.32 -6.09 -2.10
C PRO A 505 -0.78 -6.70 -1.21
N SER A 506 -0.71 -8.00 -0.93
CA SER A 506 -1.67 -8.71 -0.09
C SER A 506 -1.55 -8.44 1.42
N THR A 507 -0.51 -7.73 1.86
CA THR A 507 -0.13 -7.65 3.29
C THR A 507 -0.08 -6.24 3.86
N TYR A 508 0.10 -5.18 3.05
CA TYR A 508 0.23 -3.81 3.56
C TYR A 508 -0.88 -3.42 4.54
N ALA A 509 -2.14 -3.57 4.12
CA ALA A 509 -3.29 -3.23 4.94
C ALA A 509 -3.40 -4.11 6.20
N ALA A 510 -3.06 -5.41 6.09
CA ALA A 510 -3.12 -6.35 7.21
C ALA A 510 -2.04 -6.03 8.26
N ILE A 511 -0.80 -5.72 7.83
CA ILE A 511 0.29 -5.31 8.71
C ILE A 511 -0.12 -4.07 9.50
N ILE A 512 -0.55 -3.02 8.80
CA ILE A 512 -0.93 -1.72 9.40
C ILE A 512 -2.12 -1.86 10.35
N SER A 513 -3.12 -2.67 10.00
CA SER A 513 -4.25 -2.91 10.92
C SER A 513 -3.78 -3.67 12.17
N THR A 514 -2.99 -4.73 12.00
CA THR A 514 -2.60 -5.62 13.09
C THR A 514 -1.76 -4.92 14.16
N ILE A 515 -0.83 -4.04 13.76
CA ILE A 515 0.02 -3.33 14.73
C ILE A 515 -0.77 -2.33 15.58
N GLN A 516 -1.87 -1.79 15.04
CA GLN A 516 -2.82 -0.93 15.76
C GLN A 516 -3.73 -1.76 16.66
N ASP A 517 -4.36 -2.81 16.12
CA ASP A 517 -5.30 -3.67 16.85
C ASP A 517 -4.64 -4.34 18.07
N ARG A 518 -3.32 -4.60 18.00
CA ARG A 518 -2.52 -5.17 19.10
C ARG A 518 -2.00 -4.15 20.10
N GLY A 519 -2.26 -2.85 19.90
CA GLY A 519 -1.87 -1.79 20.84
C GLY A 519 -0.36 -1.50 20.88
N TYR A 520 0.38 -1.82 19.81
CA TYR A 520 1.80 -1.45 19.72
C TYR A 520 2.02 -0.03 19.24
N VAL A 521 1.09 0.47 18.43
CA VAL A 521 1.10 1.82 17.89
C VAL A 521 -0.31 2.38 17.93
N ARG A 522 -0.41 3.70 18.01
CA ARG A 522 -1.67 4.42 17.85
C ARG A 522 -1.58 5.42 16.72
N LEU A 523 -2.70 5.63 16.03
CA LEU A 523 -2.83 6.65 15.00
C LEU A 523 -3.52 7.87 15.60
N GLU A 524 -2.82 8.99 15.65
CA GLU A 524 -3.36 10.29 16.11
C GLU A 524 -3.07 11.34 15.04
N ASN A 525 -4.07 12.15 14.68
CA ASN A 525 -3.94 13.17 13.63
C ASN A 525 -3.29 12.61 12.34
N ARG A 526 -3.62 11.35 12.02
CA ARG A 526 -3.12 10.59 10.86
C ARG A 526 -1.61 10.33 10.87
N ARG A 527 -0.99 10.36 12.05
CA ARG A 527 0.41 10.02 12.30
C ARG A 527 0.50 8.91 13.33
N PHE A 528 1.41 7.97 13.11
CA PHE A 528 1.71 6.89 14.03
C PHE A 528 2.60 7.37 15.16
N TYR A 529 2.24 6.94 16.35
CA TYR A 529 3.03 7.05 17.57
C TYR A 529 3.29 5.64 18.08
N ALA A 530 4.53 5.36 18.47
CA ALA A 530 4.83 4.12 19.18
C ALA A 530 4.26 4.18 20.60
N GLU A 531 3.53 3.14 20.99
CA GLU A 531 3.13 2.96 22.38
C GLU A 531 4.33 2.49 23.21
N LYS A 532 4.28 2.71 24.54
CA LYS A 532 5.32 2.20 25.46
C LYS A 532 5.51 0.69 25.29
N MET A 533 4.43 -0.04 25.07
CA MET A 533 4.47 -1.48 24.83
C MET A 533 5.17 -1.83 23.51
N GLY A 534 4.95 -1.04 22.45
CA GLY A 534 5.65 -1.21 21.18
C GLY A 534 7.16 -1.01 21.33
N ASP A 535 7.58 0.00 22.11
CA ASP A 535 8.99 0.29 22.41
C ASP A 535 9.64 -0.89 23.17
N ILE A 536 9.02 -1.33 24.28
CA ILE A 536 9.53 -2.44 25.11
C ILE A 536 9.63 -3.74 24.33
N VAL A 537 8.60 -4.09 23.55
CA VAL A 537 8.61 -5.33 22.76
C VAL A 537 9.67 -5.26 21.66
N THR A 538 9.82 -4.11 21.01
CA THR A 538 10.84 -3.92 19.97
C THR A 538 12.25 -4.09 20.54
N GLU A 539 12.56 -3.42 21.65
CA GLU A 539 13.86 -3.54 22.34
C GLU A 539 14.16 -4.99 22.73
N ARG A 540 13.23 -5.66 23.43
CA ARG A 540 13.40 -7.05 23.87
C ARG A 540 13.61 -8.02 22.71
N LEU A 541 12.91 -7.81 21.61
CA LEU A 541 13.06 -8.66 20.44
C LEU A 541 14.36 -8.36 19.68
N GLN A 542 14.81 -7.10 19.58
CA GLN A 542 16.08 -6.76 18.96
C GLN A 542 17.27 -7.38 19.71
N ASP A 543 17.24 -7.33 21.05
CA ASP A 543 18.33 -7.88 21.88
C ASP A 543 18.43 -9.41 21.81
N SER A 544 17.30 -10.09 21.62
CA SER A 544 17.23 -11.57 21.71
C SER A 544 17.09 -12.27 20.35
N PHE A 545 16.63 -11.56 19.31
CA PHE A 545 16.29 -12.12 18.00
C PHE A 545 16.65 -11.14 16.88
N SER A 546 17.92 -10.72 16.80
CA SER A 546 18.42 -9.77 15.80
C SER A 546 17.98 -10.12 14.37
N ASP A 547 18.13 -11.38 13.98
CA ASP A 547 17.84 -11.87 12.61
C ASP A 547 16.35 -11.82 12.27
N LEU A 548 15.47 -11.89 13.29
CA LEU A 548 14.02 -11.86 13.09
C LEU A 548 13.52 -10.43 12.81
N LEU A 549 14.22 -9.41 13.31
CA LEU A 549 13.83 -8.01 13.16
C LEU A 549 14.65 -7.23 12.15
N ASP A 550 15.64 -7.86 11.51
CA ASP A 550 16.41 -7.25 10.43
C ASP A 550 15.52 -6.89 9.23
N TYR A 551 15.94 -5.87 8.46
CA TYR A 551 15.09 -5.18 7.50
C TYR A 551 14.99 -5.80 6.12
#